data_AF-A0A0T5VQ28-F1
#
_entry.id   AF-A0A0T5VQ28-F1
#
_cell.length_a   1.000
_cell.length_b   1.000
_cell.length_c   1.000
_cell.angle_alpha   90.00
_cell.angle_beta   90.00
_cell.angle_gamma   90.00
#
_symmetry.space_group_name_H-M   'P 1'
#
loop_
_entity.id
_entity.type
_entity.pdbx_description
1 polymer ?
#
loop_
_entity_poly.entity_id
_entity_poly.type
_entity_poly.pdbx_seq_one_letter_code
_entity_poly.pdbx_strand_id
1 'polypeptide(L)' 'MVTPPEVFGRLSIHFKYSAMLDAFKEFLDKMYWEGYAEEFEEDNPTAFYTHYREFKTNHRLPI' A
#
# COMPACT_ATOMS: atom_id res chain seq x y z
N MET A 1 -20.08 10.74 24.93
CA MET A 1 -20.29 10.01 23.66
C MET A 1 -19.20 8.94 23.59
N VAL A 2 -19.56 7.67 23.77
CA VAL A 2 -18.60 6.55 23.70
C VAL A 2 -18.53 6.13 22.25
N THR A 3 -17.44 6.43 21.58
CA THR A 3 -17.17 5.94 20.22
C THR A 3 -17.07 4.42 20.26
N PRO A 4 -17.86 3.68 19.46
CA PRO A 4 -17.85 2.22 19.51
C PRO A 4 -16.48 1.67 19.08
N PRO A 5 -15.96 0.63 19.76
CA PRO A 5 -14.63 0.06 19.51
C PRO A 5 -14.44 -0.48 18.08
N GLU A 6 -15.53 -0.73 17.35
CA GLU A 6 -15.53 -1.13 15.94
C GLU A 6 -14.96 -0.04 15.01
N VAL A 7 -15.08 1.24 15.36
CA VAL A 7 -14.52 2.35 14.58
C VAL A 7 -13.00 2.38 14.68
N PHE A 8 -12.44 2.00 15.83
CA PHE A 8 -10.99 1.93 16.06
C PHE A 8 -10.33 0.80 15.25
N GLY A 9 -10.99 -0.35 15.16
CA GLY A 9 -10.54 -1.47 14.32
C GLY A 9 -10.52 -1.09 12.84
N ARG A 10 -11.58 -0.44 12.34
CA ARG A 10 -11.70 -0.03 10.94
C ARG A 10 -10.72 1.08 10.54
N LEU A 11 -10.49 2.07 11.42
CA LEU A 11 -9.45 3.09 11.21
C LEU A 11 -8.05 2.46 11.16
N SER A 12 -7.75 1.58 12.13
CA SER A 12 -6.42 0.94 12.24
C SER A 12 -6.06 0.09 11.02
N ILE A 13 -7.05 -0.49 10.36
CA ILE A 13 -6.87 -1.28 9.14
C ILE A 13 -6.62 -0.36 7.94
N HIS A 14 -7.38 0.73 7.80
CA HIS A 14 -7.22 1.71 6.71
C HIS A 14 -5.85 2.41 6.75
N PHE A 15 -5.37 2.77 7.95
CA PHE A 15 -4.03 3.36 8.15
C PHE A 15 -2.88 2.38 7.84
N LYS A 16 -3.09 1.06 8.06
CA LYS A 16 -2.08 0.04 7.72
C LYS A 16 -2.00 -0.22 6.21
N TYR A 17 -3.13 -0.18 5.51
CA TYR A 17 -3.14 -0.36 4.05
C TYR A 17 -2.57 0.85 3.30
N SER A 18 -2.73 2.06 3.81
CA SER A 18 -2.07 3.25 3.24
C SER A 18 -0.56 3.20 3.46
N ALA A 19 -0.09 2.79 4.65
CA ALA A 19 1.33 2.72 4.95
C ALA A 19 2.10 1.68 4.10
N MET A 20 1.47 0.54 3.76
CA MET A 20 2.14 -0.47 2.93
C MET A 20 2.18 -0.09 1.46
N LEU A 21 1.16 0.63 0.97
CA LEU A 21 1.18 1.19 -0.39
C LEU A 21 2.27 2.24 -0.53
N ASP A 22 2.40 3.14 0.46
CA ASP A 22 3.47 4.15 0.51
C ASP A 22 4.86 3.49 0.52
N ALA A 23 5.06 2.47 1.37
CA ALA A 23 6.32 1.73 1.42
C ALA A 23 6.65 1.01 0.11
N PHE A 24 5.64 0.51 -0.61
CA PHE A 24 5.82 -0.08 -1.93
C PHE A 24 6.23 0.98 -2.97
N LYS A 25 5.58 2.15 -2.96
CA LYS A 25 5.95 3.28 -3.84
C LYS A 25 7.36 3.76 -3.55
N GLU A 26 7.71 3.98 -2.28
CA GLU A 26 9.08 4.31 -1.87
C GLU A 26 10.11 3.26 -2.28
N PHE A 27 9.75 1.96 -2.24
CA PHE A 27 10.62 0.89 -2.67
C PHE A 27 10.90 0.95 -4.17
N LEU A 28 9.87 1.20 -4.96
CA LEU A 28 9.99 1.38 -6.40
C LEU A 28 10.82 2.63 -6.73
N ASP A 29 10.57 3.76 -6.07
CA ASP A 29 11.30 5.01 -6.30
C ASP A 29 12.80 4.88 -5.96
N LYS A 30 13.14 4.15 -4.89
CA LYS A 30 14.54 3.87 -4.52
C LYS A 30 15.23 2.91 -5.50
N MET A 31 14.48 2.00 -6.13
CA MET A 31 15.04 1.01 -7.06
C MET A 31 15.30 1.62 -8.44
N TYR A 32 14.44 2.54 -8.88
CA TYR A 32 14.46 3.11 -10.22
C TYR A 32 14.84 4.60 -10.19
N TRP A 33 13.87 5.47 -9.96
CA TRP A 33 14.04 6.91 -9.78
C TRP A 33 12.86 7.50 -9.01
N GLU A 34 13.06 8.67 -8.37
CA GLU A 34 12.00 9.38 -7.66
C GLU A 34 10.83 9.72 -8.61
N GLY A 35 9.60 9.33 -8.22
CA GLY A 35 8.39 9.49 -9.04
C GLY A 35 8.11 8.34 -10.02
N TYR A 36 8.98 7.32 -10.09
CA TYR A 36 8.72 6.13 -10.91
C TYR A 36 7.45 5.40 -10.50
N ALA A 37 7.18 5.28 -9.19
CA ALA A 37 6.02 4.56 -8.69
C ALA A 37 4.70 5.23 -9.08
N GLU A 38 4.67 6.57 -9.12
CA GLU A 38 3.51 7.35 -9.55
C GLU A 38 3.30 7.20 -11.05
N GLU A 39 4.36 7.38 -11.85
CA GLU A 39 4.31 7.19 -13.30
C GLU A 39 3.88 5.75 -13.66
N PHE A 40 4.38 4.75 -12.94
CA PHE A 40 4.04 3.34 -13.16
C PHE A 40 2.58 3.02 -12.78
N GLU A 41 2.05 3.64 -11.72
CA GLU A 41 0.63 3.50 -11.37
C GLU A 41 -0.28 4.12 -12.43
N GLU A 42 0.10 5.27 -12.98
CA GLU A 42 -0.67 5.96 -14.03
C GLU A 42 -0.59 5.27 -15.40
N ASP A 43 0.60 4.83 -15.79
CA ASP A 43 0.85 4.21 -17.10
C ASP A 43 0.31 2.76 -17.16
N ASN A 44 0.49 1.99 -16.08
CA ASN A 44 0.12 0.57 -16.04
C ASN A 44 -0.48 0.16 -14.67
N PRO A 45 -1.69 0.63 -14.34
CA PRO A 45 -2.30 0.38 -13.03
C PRO A 45 -2.47 -1.10 -12.73
N THR A 46 -2.83 -1.93 -13.72
CA THR A 46 -3.00 -3.38 -13.53
C THR A 46 -1.70 -4.07 -13.10
N ALA A 47 -0.56 -3.70 -13.70
CA ALA A 47 0.74 -4.27 -13.35
C ALA A 47 1.19 -3.76 -11.98
N PHE A 48 0.99 -2.47 -11.71
CA PHE A 48 1.27 -1.85 -10.42
C PHE A 48 0.56 -2.60 -9.27
N TYR A 49 -0.76 -2.79 -9.36
CA TYR A 49 -1.52 -3.49 -8.32
C TYR A 49 -1.20 -4.98 -8.21
N THR A 50 -0.74 -5.61 -9.31
CA THR A 50 -0.25 -7.00 -9.30
C THR A 50 1.03 -7.10 -8.47
N HIS A 51 2.02 -6.25 -8.76
CA HIS A 51 3.27 -6.21 -8.01
C HIS A 51 3.07 -5.78 -6.56
N TYR A 52 2.16 -4.83 -6.30
CA TYR A 52 1.79 -4.46 -4.94
C TYR A 52 1.20 -5.65 -4.17
N ARG A 53 0.38 -6.49 -4.81
CA ARG A 53 -0.17 -7.70 -4.18
C ARG A 53 0.92 -8.73 -3.87
N GLU A 54 1.89 -8.92 -4.76
CA GLU A 54 3.06 -9.77 -4.52
C GLU A 54 3.90 -9.23 -3.37
N PHE A 55 4.14 -7.92 -3.34
CA PHE A 55 4.85 -7.22 -2.27
C PHE A 55 4.17 -7.43 -0.91
N LYS A 56 2.84 -7.26 -0.82
CA LYS A 56 2.05 -7.56 0.39
C LYS A 56 2.16 -9.01 0.84
N THR A 57 2.18 -9.95 -0.12
CA THR A 57 2.29 -11.39 0.16
C THR A 57 3.66 -11.73 0.75
N ASN A 58 4.73 -11.13 0.20
CA ASN A 58 6.09 -11.30 0.69
C ASN A 58 6.31 -10.62 2.06
N HIS A 59 5.64 -9.52 2.35
CA HIS A 59 5.74 -8.79 3.63
C HIS A 59 4.76 -9.27 4.73
N ARG A 60 4.15 -10.46 4.58
CA ARG A 60 3.32 -11.12 5.61
C ARG A 60 2.26 -10.22 6.26
N LEU A 61 1.50 -9.47 5.47
CA LEU A 61 0.15 -9.08 5.93
C LEU A 61 -0.76 -10.31 5.75
N PRO A 62 -1.36 -10.87 6.82
CA PRO A 62 -2.38 -11.89 6.64
C PRO A 62 -3.56 -11.28 5.86
N ILE A 63 -3.88 -11.94 4.74
CA ILE A 63 -5.09 -11.75 3.94
C ILE A 63 -6.31 -12.20 4.73
#